data_AF-A0A5T0CY84-F1
#
_entry.id   AF-A0A5T0CY84-F1
#
_cell.length_a   1.000
_cell.length_b   1.000
_cell.length_c   1.000
_cell.angle_alpha   90.00
_cell.angle_beta   90.00
_cell.angle_gamma   90.00
#
_symmetry.space_group_name_H-M   'P 1'
#
loop_
_entity.id
_entity.type
_entity.pdbx_description
1 polymer ?
#
loop_
_entity_poly.entity_id
_entity_poly.type
_entity_poly.pdbx_seq_one_letter_code
_entity_poly.pdbx_strand_id
1 'polypeptide(L)'
;FIQIVKSKNSTLSYSGHFILSKDQAYWSYDTPSKKEIYINKNQVTIVEHDLEQVIFSHLDNIPNLNEIFKKASLIDKDKLVAKYDNINYTIKLNQEQIQSISYKDEFENDVIINLNNQIKNPKINSDVFKAKIPQNYDIVR
;
A
#
# COMPACT_ATOMS: atom_id res chain seq x y z
N PHE A 1 0.97 -9.43 2.19
CA PHE A 1 2.25 -8.81 1.84
C PHE A 1 3.13 -8.74 3.08
N ILE A 2 4.45 -8.67 2.87
CA ILE A 2 5.43 -8.31 3.90
C ILE A 2 6.18 -7.09 3.37
N GLN A 3 6.16 -5.98 4.10
CA GLN A 3 6.88 -4.76 3.77
C GLN A 3 8.06 -4.60 4.73
N ILE A 4 9.26 -4.40 4.18
CA ILE A 4 10.48 -4.13 4.93
C ILE A 4 10.90 -2.70 4.60
N VAL A 5 11.09 -1.90 5.64
CA VAL A 5 11.63 -0.54 5.55
C VAL A 5 12.98 -0.53 6.25
N LYS A 6 14.05 -0.31 5.50
CA LYS A 6 15.41 -0.28 6.02
C LYS A 6 15.95 1.15 5.98
N SER A 7 16.25 1.68 7.16
CA SER A 7 17.00 2.91 7.35
C SER A 7 18.47 2.60 7.63
N LYS A 8 19.32 3.63 7.81
CA LYS A 8 20.75 3.44 8.12
C LYS A 8 21.00 2.53 9.34
N ASN A 9 20.17 2.65 10.38
CA ASN A 9 20.40 2.02 11.69
C ASN A 9 19.27 1.11 12.14
N SER A 10 18.18 0.99 11.38
CA SER A 10 17.00 0.21 11.79
C SER A 10 16.36 -0.50 10.61
N THR A 11 15.64 -1.57 10.92
CA THR A 11 14.79 -2.28 9.97
C THR A 11 13.44 -2.49 10.62
N LEU A 12 12.39 -1.98 9.97
CA LEU A 12 11.01 -2.19 10.36
C LEU A 12 10.38 -3.20 9.40
N SER A 13 9.58 -4.09 9.94
CA SER A 13 8.87 -5.11 9.16
C SER A 13 7.38 -5.02 9.47
N TYR A 14 6.61 -4.87 8.41
CA TYR A 14 5.17 -4.82 8.44
C TYR A 14 4.60 -6.01 7.69
N SER A 15 3.47 -6.53 8.14
CA SER A 15 2.74 -7.56 7.42
C SER A 15 1.26 -7.24 7.39
N GLY A 16 0.58 -7.80 6.40
CA GLY A 16 -0.82 -7.49 6.18
C GLY A 16 -1.33 -7.99 4.85
N HIS A 17 -2.44 -7.42 4.39
CA HIS A 17 -3.00 -7.66 3.08
C HIS A 17 -3.56 -6.37 2.49
N PHE A 18 -3.73 -6.34 1.17
CA PHE A 18 -4.41 -5.25 0.51
C PHE A 18 -5.33 -5.79 -0.58
N ILE A 19 -6.36 -5.00 -0.88
CA ILE A 19 -7.31 -5.23 -1.96
C ILE A 19 -7.31 -3.97 -2.81
N LEU A 20 -7.14 -4.14 -4.11
CA LEU A 20 -7.15 -3.06 -5.08
C LEU A 20 -8.32 -3.23 -6.05
N SER A 21 -9.03 -2.15 -6.31
CA SER A 21 -9.97 -2.01 -7.43
C SER A 21 -9.57 -0.82 -8.30
N LYS A 22 -10.35 -0.49 -9.33
CA LYS A 22 -10.02 0.58 -10.28
C LYS A 22 -9.71 1.92 -9.61
N ASP A 23 -10.55 2.32 -8.67
CA ASP A 23 -10.53 3.64 -8.02
C ASP A 23 -10.57 3.55 -6.48
N GLN A 24 -10.48 2.34 -5.92
CA GLN A 24 -10.48 2.12 -4.48
C GLN A 24 -9.34 1.18 -4.08
N ALA A 25 -8.83 1.37 -2.87
CA ALA A 25 -7.90 0.45 -2.25
C ALA A 25 -8.24 0.28 -0.78
N TYR A 26 -7.95 -0.91 -0.27
CA TYR A 26 -8.01 -1.22 1.14
C TYR A 26 -6.69 -1.88 1.55
N TRP A 27 -6.03 -1.33 2.55
CA TRP A 27 -4.84 -1.93 3.18
C TRP A 27 -5.15 -2.24 4.62
N SER A 28 -4.80 -3.45 5.05
CA SER A 28 -4.85 -3.90 6.44
C SER A 28 -3.46 -4.28 6.85
N TYR A 29 -2.90 -3.57 7.82
CA TYR A 29 -1.67 -3.90 8.50
C TYR A 29 -2.02 -4.69 9.77
N ASP A 30 -1.42 -5.87 9.89
CA ASP A 30 -1.59 -6.78 11.03
C ASP A 30 -0.40 -6.67 12.00
N THR A 31 0.79 -6.33 11.49
CA THR A 31 2.00 -6.14 12.31
C THR A 31 2.80 -4.91 11.88
N PRO A 32 3.52 -4.23 12.80
CA PRO A 32 3.58 -4.49 14.25
C PRO A 32 2.37 -3.97 15.02
N SER A 33 1.58 -3.07 14.43
CA SER A 33 0.37 -2.49 15.01
C SER A 33 -0.79 -2.62 14.01
N LYS A 34 -2.01 -2.72 14.53
CA LYS A 34 -3.19 -2.88 13.68
C LYS A 34 -3.61 -1.53 13.09
N LYS A 35 -3.61 -1.45 11.77
CA LYS A 35 -3.94 -0.23 11.02
C LYS A 35 -4.67 -0.56 9.73
N GLU A 36 -5.72 0.19 9.42
CA GLU A 36 -6.50 0.04 8.20
C GLU A 36 -6.43 1.34 7.39
N ILE A 37 -6.18 1.26 6.08
CA ILE A 37 -6.17 2.40 5.16
C ILE A 37 -7.17 2.14 4.06
N TYR A 38 -8.15 3.02 3.96
CA TYR A 38 -9.17 3.03 2.92
C TYR A 38 -8.89 4.19 1.97
N ILE A 39 -8.82 3.88 0.68
CA ILE A 39 -8.64 4.87 -0.38
C ILE A 39 -9.88 4.78 -1.27
N ASN A 40 -10.53 5.91 -1.48
CA ASN A 40 -11.64 6.04 -2.43
C ASN A 40 -11.43 7.30 -3.25
N LYS A 41 -11.04 7.13 -4.52
CA LYS A 41 -10.56 8.23 -5.38
C LYS A 41 -9.41 8.98 -4.70
N ASN A 42 -9.60 10.24 -4.34
CA ASN A 42 -8.61 11.10 -3.69
C ASN A 42 -8.77 11.19 -2.17
N GLN A 43 -9.78 10.52 -1.60
CA GLN A 43 -10.03 10.51 -0.15
C GLN A 43 -9.33 9.31 0.49
N VAL A 44 -8.63 9.58 1.59
CA VAL A 44 -8.00 8.56 2.42
C VAL A 44 -8.61 8.60 3.81
N THR A 45 -8.97 7.43 4.34
CA THR A 45 -9.31 7.23 5.75
C THR A 45 -8.36 6.23 6.34
N ILE A 46 -7.63 6.63 7.37
CA ILE A 46 -6.71 5.77 8.12
C ILE A 46 -7.33 5.51 9.49
N VAL A 47 -7.43 4.25 9.90
CA VAL A 47 -7.86 3.83 11.23
C VAL A 47 -6.66 3.21 11.92
N GLU A 48 -6.16 3.84 12.98
CA GLU A 48 -5.04 3.38 13.79
C GLU A 48 -5.57 2.88 15.12
N HIS A 49 -5.70 1.56 15.27
CA HIS A 49 -6.41 0.97 16.41
C HIS A 49 -5.67 1.17 17.73
N ASP A 50 -4.35 1.05 17.73
CA ASP A 50 -3.54 1.16 18.96
C ASP A 50 -3.51 2.60 19.49
N LEU A 51 -3.77 3.58 18.61
CA LEU A 51 -3.88 5.00 18.97
C LEU A 51 -5.33 5.44 19.17
N GLU A 52 -6.29 4.54 18.98
CA GLU A 52 -7.73 4.83 18.98
C GLU A 52 -8.06 6.08 18.14
N GLN A 53 -7.49 6.15 16.94
CA GLN A 53 -7.55 7.35 16.10
C GLN A 53 -8.01 7.04 14.67
N VAL A 54 -8.76 7.97 14.09
CA VAL A 54 -9.14 8.00 12.68
C VAL A 54 -8.64 9.29 12.03
N ILE A 55 -7.87 9.15 10.96
CA ILE A 55 -7.28 10.27 10.22
C ILE A 55 -7.94 10.34 8.84
N PHE A 56 -8.47 11.51 8.50
CA PHE A 56 -8.92 11.83 7.14
C PHE A 56 -7.81 12.59 6.41
N SER A 57 -7.45 12.14 5.21
CA SER A 57 -6.37 12.75 4.41
C SER A 57 -6.68 12.65 2.91
N HIS A 58 -5.73 13.11 2.09
CA HIS A 58 -5.78 13.08 0.64
C HIS A 58 -4.68 12.18 0.05
N LEU A 59 -4.97 11.59 -1.10
CA LEU A 59 -4.07 10.65 -1.78
C LEU A 59 -2.74 11.29 -2.20
N ASP A 60 -2.70 12.60 -2.41
CA ASP A 60 -1.48 13.32 -2.77
C ASP A 60 -0.38 13.18 -1.68
N ASN A 61 -0.74 12.72 -0.48
CA ASN A 61 0.18 12.47 0.63
C ASN A 61 0.62 11.00 0.76
N ILE A 62 0.14 10.07 -0.08
CA ILE A 62 0.39 8.63 0.06
C ILE A 62 0.62 7.96 -1.31
N PRO A 63 1.63 7.08 -1.45
CA PRO A 63 1.85 6.32 -2.67
C PRO A 63 0.62 5.50 -3.11
N ASN A 64 0.21 5.63 -4.38
CA ASN A 64 -0.89 4.85 -4.95
C ASN A 64 -0.39 3.70 -5.83
N LEU A 65 -0.45 2.46 -5.32
CA LEU A 65 -0.04 1.27 -6.09
C LEU A 65 -0.83 1.07 -7.39
N ASN A 66 -2.10 1.46 -7.47
CA ASN A 66 -2.87 1.36 -8.72
C ASN A 66 -2.24 2.22 -9.81
N GLU A 67 -1.86 3.45 -9.48
CA GLU A 67 -1.24 4.36 -10.44
C GLU A 67 0.18 3.92 -10.79
N ILE A 68 0.93 3.38 -9.82
CA ILE A 68 2.25 2.81 -10.05
C ILE A 68 2.18 1.65 -11.04
N PHE A 69 1.24 0.72 -10.87
CA PHE A 69 1.05 -0.41 -11.79
C PHE A 69 0.59 0.04 -13.17
N LYS A 70 -0.31 1.02 -13.27
CA LYS A 70 -0.76 1.57 -14.57
C LYS A 70 0.38 2.24 -15.35
N LYS A 71 1.32 2.88 -14.66
CA LYS A 71 2.49 3.56 -15.26
C LYS A 71 3.69 2.64 -15.47
N ALA A 72 3.65 1.41 -14.95
CA ALA A 72 4.76 0.49 -15.02
C ALA A 72 5.04 0.05 -16.47
N SER A 73 6.30 0.19 -16.88
CA SER A 73 6.79 -0.21 -18.20
C SER A 73 7.77 -1.36 -18.05
N LEU A 74 7.62 -2.38 -18.89
CA LEU A 74 8.53 -3.53 -18.92
C LEU A 74 9.89 -3.08 -19.45
N ILE A 75 10.97 -3.43 -18.75
CA ILE A 75 12.35 -3.14 -19.18
C ILE A 75 13.19 -4.41 -19.35
N ASP A 76 12.73 -5.52 -18.77
CA ASP A 76 13.29 -6.85 -18.91
C ASP A 76 12.17 -7.87 -18.68
N LYS A 77 12.36 -9.13 -19.07
CA LYS A 77 11.37 -10.22 -18.99
C LYS A 77 10.67 -10.28 -17.62
N ASP A 78 11.44 -10.11 -16.54
CA ASP A 78 10.96 -10.25 -15.16
C ASP A 78 11.03 -8.93 -14.36
N LYS A 79 11.08 -7.78 -15.05
CA LYS A 79 11.26 -6.47 -14.40
C LYS A 79 10.48 -5.35 -15.08
N LEU A 80 9.65 -4.66 -14.30
CA LEU A 80 9.06 -3.37 -14.69
C LEU A 80 9.64 -2.23 -13.87
N VAL A 81 9.55 -1.03 -14.42
CA VAL A 81 9.84 0.23 -13.70
C VAL A 81 8.70 1.22 -13.88
N ALA A 82 8.45 2.02 -12.85
CA ALA A 82 7.48 3.09 -12.89
C ALA A 82 8.05 4.33 -12.19
N LYS A 83 7.61 5.51 -12.61
CA LYS A 83 7.85 6.76 -11.89
C LYS A 83 6.52 7.32 -11.39
N TYR A 84 6.43 7.55 -10.09
CA TYR A 84 5.27 8.13 -9.44
C TYR A 84 5.75 9.10 -8.36
N ASP A 85 5.22 10.32 -8.35
CA ASP A 85 5.58 11.37 -7.40
C ASP A 85 7.10 11.56 -7.19
N ASN A 86 7.81 11.66 -8.30
CA ASN A 86 9.27 11.74 -8.37
C ASN A 86 10.07 10.56 -7.77
N ILE A 87 9.40 9.50 -7.30
CA ILE A 87 9.99 8.26 -6.81
C ILE A 87 10.03 7.23 -7.95
N ASN A 88 11.16 6.54 -8.05
CA ASN A 88 11.35 5.42 -8.98
C ASN A 88 11.02 4.10 -8.29
N TYR A 89 10.11 3.34 -8.88
CA TYR A 89 9.69 2.02 -8.43
C TYR A 89 10.26 0.96 -9.36
N THR A 90 10.76 -0.12 -8.78
CA THR A 90 11.09 -1.37 -9.48
C THR A 90 10.12 -2.45 -9.06
N ILE A 91 9.51 -3.12 -10.03
CA ILE A 91 8.57 -4.22 -9.81
C ILE A 91 9.21 -5.47 -10.38
N LYS A 92 9.44 -6.48 -9.55
CA LYS A 92 9.95 -7.79 -9.98
C LYS A 92 8.80 -8.73 -10.25
N LEU A 93 8.89 -9.46 -11.34
CA LEU A 93 7.94 -10.50 -11.72
C LEU A 93 8.56 -11.88 -11.50
N ASN A 94 7.72 -12.87 -11.27
CA ASN A 94 8.05 -14.28 -11.39
C ASN A 94 6.85 -14.96 -12.08
N GLN A 95 7.06 -15.57 -13.25
CA GLN A 95 5.98 -16.20 -14.03
C GLN A 95 4.76 -15.27 -14.20
N GLU A 96 5.00 -14.01 -14.58
CA GLU A 96 3.95 -12.98 -14.79
C GLU A 96 3.16 -12.56 -13.53
N GLN A 97 3.59 -13.02 -12.35
CA GLN A 97 3.07 -12.60 -11.05
C GLN A 97 4.01 -11.58 -10.42
N ILE A 98 3.47 -10.55 -9.78
CA ILE A 98 4.27 -9.52 -9.14
C ILE A 98 4.88 -10.12 -7.87
N GLN A 99 6.19 -10.35 -7.84
CA GLN A 99 6.85 -10.90 -6.67
C GLN A 99 7.08 -9.79 -5.63
N SER A 100 7.61 -8.65 -6.06
CA SER A 100 7.94 -7.56 -5.16
C SER A 100 7.93 -6.19 -5.83
N ILE A 101 7.81 -5.17 -4.99
CA ILE A 101 7.87 -3.76 -5.35
C ILE A 101 8.94 -3.14 -4.45
N SER A 102 9.90 -2.43 -5.04
CA SER A 102 10.97 -1.77 -4.28
C SER A 102 11.18 -0.34 -4.72
N TYR A 103 11.41 0.56 -3.77
CA TYR A 103 11.65 1.97 -4.00
C TYR A 103 12.44 2.59 -2.83
N LYS A 104 12.94 3.81 -3.03
CA LYS A 104 13.42 4.66 -1.95
C LYS A 104 12.34 5.68 -1.59
N ASP A 105 11.98 5.78 -0.31
CA ASP A 105 11.03 6.80 0.14
C ASP A 105 11.70 8.20 0.24
N GLU A 106 10.91 9.20 0.61
CA GLU A 106 11.35 10.60 0.75
C GLU A 106 12.44 10.80 1.82
N PHE A 107 12.59 9.86 2.75
CA PHE A 107 13.60 9.85 3.80
C PHE A 107 14.82 8.98 3.45
N GLU A 108 14.95 8.60 2.17
CA GLU A 108 15.98 7.73 1.62
C GLU A 108 16.00 6.29 2.17
N ASN A 109 14.94 5.86 2.85
CA ASN A 109 14.84 4.48 3.32
C ASN A 109 14.63 3.53 2.14
N ASP A 110 15.24 2.35 2.21
CA ASP A 110 14.99 1.29 1.24
C ASP A 110 13.71 0.53 1.63
N VAL A 111 12.70 0.62 0.78
CA VAL A 111 11.41 -0.05 0.97
C VAL A 111 11.27 -1.21 0.00
N ILE A 112 10.92 -2.40 0.52
CA ILE A 112 10.58 -3.59 -0.27
C ILE A 112 9.26 -4.15 0.21
N ILE A 113 8.29 -4.31 -0.71
CA ILE A 113 7.01 -4.96 -0.47
C ILE A 113 7.02 -6.29 -1.21
N ASN A 114 7.01 -7.39 -0.47
CA ASN A 114 6.92 -8.75 -1.01
C ASN A 114 5.45 -9.21 -1.01
N LEU A 115 5.01 -9.72 -2.15
CA LEU A 115 3.64 -10.19 -2.35
C LEU A 115 3.60 -11.71 -2.41
N ASN A 116 2.53 -12.28 -1.85
CA ASN A 116 2.22 -13.70 -1.88
C ASN A 116 0.70 -13.88 -2.00
N ASN A 117 0.25 -15.07 -2.37
CA ASN A 117 -1.17 -15.44 -2.41
C ASN A 117 -2.06 -14.45 -3.20
N GLN A 118 -1.56 -13.96 -4.32
CA GLN A 118 -2.27 -12.97 -5.14
C GLN A 118 -3.45 -13.60 -5.86
N ILE A 119 -4.60 -12.93 -5.81
CA ILE A 119 -5.80 -13.30 -6.57
C ILE A 119 -6.10 -12.15 -7.52
N LYS A 120 -6.05 -12.42 -8.84
CA LYS A 120 -6.34 -11.43 -9.87
C LYS A 120 -7.83 -11.47 -10.24
N ASN A 121 -8.45 -10.30 -10.37
CA ASN A 121 -9.84 -10.11 -10.80
C ASN A 121 -10.90 -10.96 -10.05
N PRO A 122 -10.84 -11.12 -8.71
CA PRO A 122 -11.94 -11.77 -8.00
C PRO A 122 -13.20 -10.91 -8.00
N LYS A 123 -14.36 -11.53 -7.77
CA LYS A 123 -15.56 -10.78 -7.37
C LYS A 123 -15.36 -10.25 -5.95
N ILE A 124 -15.41 -8.93 -5.77
CA ILE A 124 -15.17 -8.27 -4.49
C ILE A 124 -16.47 -7.64 -4.01
N ASN A 125 -16.84 -7.87 -2.75
CA ASN A 125 -17.92 -7.11 -2.12
C ASN A 125 -17.45 -5.67 -1.90
N SER A 126 -18.18 -4.68 -2.40
CA SER A 126 -17.84 -3.25 -2.27
C SER A 126 -17.71 -2.78 -0.81
N ASP A 127 -18.33 -3.48 0.14
CA ASP A 127 -18.26 -3.13 1.55
C ASP A 127 -16.85 -3.23 2.14
N VAL A 128 -15.94 -4.00 1.52
CA VAL A 128 -14.54 -4.06 1.97
C VAL A 128 -13.81 -2.71 1.86
N PHE A 129 -14.31 -1.81 0.99
CA PHE A 129 -13.73 -0.48 0.80
C PHE A 129 -14.36 0.60 1.69
N LYS A 130 -15.32 0.23 2.55
CA LYS A 130 -15.97 1.17 3.48
C LYS A 130 -15.25 1.13 4.83
N ALA A 131 -14.72 2.28 5.25
CA ALA A 131 -14.06 2.40 6.55
C ALA A 131 -15.05 2.10 7.69
N LYS A 132 -14.64 1.23 8.62
CA LYS A 132 -15.37 0.98 9.86
C LYS A 132 -14.77 1.87 10.94
N ILE A 133 -15.44 2.97 11.25
CA ILE A 133 -14.98 3.96 12.23
C ILE A 133 -15.59 3.64 13.60
N PRO A 134 -14.77 3.25 14.60
CA PRO A 134 -15.26 3.08 15.97
C PRO A 134 -15.73 4.42 16.54
N GLN A 135 -16.84 4.41 17.29
CA GLN A 135 -17.45 5.63 17.80
C GLN A 135 -16.61 6.34 18.86
N ASN A 136 -15.73 5.61 19.55
CA ASN A 136 -14.88 6.11 20.63
C ASN A 136 -13.50 6.58 20.16
N TYR A 137 -13.21 6.56 18.85
CA TYR A 137 -11.91 6.97 18.34
C TYR A 137 -11.85 8.47 18.09
N ASP A 138 -10.69 9.05 18.36
CA ASP A 138 -10.40 10.45 18.06
C ASP A 138 -10.35 10.68 16.55
N ILE A 139 -10.85 11.84 16.10
CA ILE A 139 -10.88 12.19 14.68
C ILE A 139 -9.89 13.31 14.38
N VAL A 140 -8.97 13.05 13.46
CA VAL A 140 -7.99 14.00 12.92
C VAL A 140 -8.32 14.30 11.46
N ARG A 141 -8.16 15.56 11.05
CA ARG A 141 -8.44 16.06 9.69
C ARG A 141 -7.32 16.95 9.22
#